data_AF-A0AA40KM54-F1
#
_entry.id   AF-A0AA40KM54-F1
#
_cell.length_a   1.000
_cell.length_b   1.000
_cell.length_c   1.000
_cell.angle_alpha   90.00
_cell.angle_beta   90.00
_cell.angle_gamma   90.00
#
_symmetry.space_group_name_H-M   'P 1'
#
loop_
_entity.id
_entity.type
_entity.pdbx_description
1 polymer ?
#
loop_
_entity_poly.entity_id
_entity_poly.type
_entity_poly.pdbx_seq_one_letter_code
_entity_poly.pdbx_strand_id
1 'polypeptide(L)'
;MTLENPFFVVKDEVCKALNKNRGLYGRWTELQDVVVTSSTVSGGIPISRDELEWTTTELRKALRSIEWDLDDLEDTICIVEKNPTKFKIDNKELTVQRSFIEQTREEVKIMKDKMNLSRGRDRDNTARQPLLDNSPARVPVNHGTTKYSKLENEIDSPNRQFLSDTLQQQNDMIRQQDEQLDMIGESIGTLKTVSRQINTELDEQAVMLDEFGNELEVTDSKLDATMKKMAKVLHMSNGNYNNYIPAPTTATSSVSDLASKPSSLSSLSNTITNCFLCSGD
;
A
#
# COMPACT_ATOMS: atom_id res chain seq x y z
N MET A 1 -17.06 25.95 -31.87
CA MET A 1 -16.86 25.19 -30.63
C MET A 1 -15.91 26.00 -29.78
N THR A 2 -16.37 26.51 -28.63
CA THR A 2 -15.48 27.16 -27.67
C THR A 2 -14.57 26.07 -27.09
N LEU A 3 -13.27 26.18 -27.30
CA LEU A 3 -12.29 25.25 -26.77
C LEU A 3 -12.44 25.25 -25.24
N GLU A 4 -13.01 24.17 -24.70
CA GLU A 4 -13.28 24.05 -23.27
C GLU A 4 -11.93 24.02 -22.54
N ASN A 5 -11.75 24.88 -21.54
CA ASN A 5 -10.49 24.99 -20.82
C ASN A 5 -10.24 23.65 -20.10
N PRO A 6 -9.11 22.97 -20.33
CA PRO A 6 -8.79 21.67 -19.72
C PRO A 6 -8.94 21.66 -18.21
N PHE A 7 -8.65 22.78 -17.54
CA PHE A 7 -8.82 22.94 -16.10
C PHE A 7 -10.28 22.71 -15.67
N PHE A 8 -11.27 23.25 -16.40
CA PHE A 8 -12.67 23.15 -16.02
C PHE A 8 -13.24 21.75 -16.25
N VAL A 9 -12.72 21.02 -17.24
CA VAL A 9 -13.09 19.61 -17.48
C VAL A 9 -12.65 18.75 -16.30
N VAL A 10 -11.37 18.82 -15.95
CA VAL A 10 -10.81 18.04 -14.83
C VAL A 10 -11.45 18.48 -13.51
N LYS A 11 -11.71 19.78 -13.32
CA LYS A 11 -12.47 20.26 -12.15
C LYS A 11 -13.85 19.60 -12.04
N ASP A 12 -14.59 19.47 -13.13
CA ASP A 12 -15.92 18.83 -13.12
C ASP A 12 -15.81 17.33 -12.80
N GLU A 13 -14.79 16.66 -13.34
CA GLU A 13 -14.49 15.26 -13.01
C GLU A 13 -14.15 15.07 -11.53
N VAL A 14 -13.28 15.92 -10.97
CA VAL A 14 -12.95 15.94 -9.54
C VAL A 14 -14.21 16.19 -8.70
N CYS A 15 -15.08 17.13 -9.11
CA CYS A 15 -16.34 17.37 -8.41
C CYS A 15 -17.25 16.13 -8.38
N LYS A 16 -17.37 15.43 -9.51
CA LYS A 16 -18.15 14.20 -9.62
C LYS A 16 -17.56 13.08 -8.75
N ALA A 17 -16.25 12.89 -8.82
CA ALA A 17 -15.53 11.91 -8.02
C ALA A 17 -15.69 12.19 -6.52
N LEU A 18 -15.55 13.46 -6.12
CA LEU A 18 -15.73 13.88 -4.72
C LEU A 18 -17.16 13.64 -4.24
N ASN A 19 -18.17 13.93 -5.06
CA ASN A 19 -19.56 13.65 -4.69
C ASN A 19 -19.84 12.15 -4.51
N LYS A 20 -19.27 11.31 -5.39
CA LYS A 20 -19.33 9.85 -5.23
C LYS A 20 -18.64 9.41 -3.92
N ASN A 21 -17.47 9.98 -3.63
CA ASN A 21 -16.70 9.66 -2.42
C ASN A 21 -17.42 10.10 -1.15
N ARG A 22 -18.15 11.23 -1.15
CA ARG A 22 -19.01 11.63 -0.02
C ARG A 22 -20.08 10.59 0.28
N GLY A 23 -20.73 10.05 -0.74
CA GLY A 23 -21.71 8.96 -0.58
C GLY A 23 -21.07 7.69 0.00
N LEU A 24 -19.92 7.30 -0.55
CA LEU A 24 -19.16 6.14 -0.07
C LEU A 24 -18.67 6.33 1.39
N TYR A 25 -18.22 7.54 1.72
CA TYR A 25 -17.80 7.92 3.07
C TYR A 25 -18.96 7.93 4.08
N GLY A 26 -20.14 8.37 3.67
CA GLY A 26 -21.37 8.26 4.47
C GLY A 26 -21.68 6.80 4.80
N ARG A 27 -21.70 5.93 3.79
CA ARG A 27 -21.91 4.48 3.98
C ARG A 27 -20.85 3.85 4.89
N TRP A 28 -19.58 4.21 4.69
CA TRP A 28 -18.48 3.74 5.54
C TRP A 28 -18.66 4.16 7.00
N THR A 29 -19.13 5.38 7.25
CA THR A 29 -19.39 5.89 8.60
C THR A 29 -20.53 5.12 9.28
N GLU A 30 -21.61 4.82 8.55
CA GLU A 30 -22.71 3.98 9.05
C GLU A 30 -22.24 2.56 9.41
N LEU A 31 -21.46 1.94 8.52
CA LEU A 31 -20.93 0.59 8.74
C LEU A 31 -20.02 0.53 9.98
N GLN A 32 -19.22 1.58 10.20
CA GLN A 32 -18.41 1.70 11.41
C GLN A 32 -19.26 1.78 12.68
N ASP A 33 -20.33 2.57 12.68
CA ASP A 33 -21.24 2.69 13.84
C ASP A 33 -21.95 1.35 14.14
N VAL A 34 -22.39 0.64 13.09
CA VAL A 34 -22.99 -0.69 13.21
C VAL A 34 -22.00 -1.71 13.81
N VAL A 35 -20.72 -1.68 13.40
CA VAL A 35 -19.69 -2.57 13.95
C VAL A 35 -19.38 -2.24 15.42
N VAL A 36 -19.28 -0.94 15.77
CA VAL A 36 -19.03 -0.50 17.15
C VAL A 36 -20.19 -0.87 18.08
N THR A 37 -21.43 -0.64 17.65
CA THR A 37 -22.63 -0.95 18.43
C THR A 37 -22.85 -2.47 18.55
N SER A 38 -22.67 -3.23 17.46
CA SER A 38 -22.83 -4.70 17.46
C SER A 38 -21.72 -5.42 18.21
N SER A 39 -20.54 -4.82 18.41
CA SER A 39 -19.46 -5.41 19.22
C SER A 39 -19.79 -5.48 20.73
N THR A 40 -20.79 -4.72 21.19
CA THR A 40 -21.25 -4.76 22.60
C THR A 40 -22.26 -5.88 22.88
N VAL A 41 -22.84 -6.46 21.83
CA VAL A 41 -23.78 -7.59 21.90
C VAL A 41 -23.16 -8.74 21.13
N SER A 42 -22.51 -9.65 21.86
CA SER A 42 -21.84 -10.86 21.36
C SER A 42 -22.53 -11.48 20.12
N GLY A 43 -22.06 -11.12 18.92
CA GLY A 43 -22.60 -11.64 17.65
C GLY A 43 -22.58 -10.63 16.50
N GLY A 44 -21.40 -10.08 16.15
CA GLY A 44 -21.26 -9.27 14.94
C GLY A 44 -21.59 -10.08 13.67
N ILE A 45 -22.40 -9.53 12.77
CA ILE A 45 -22.78 -10.17 11.51
C ILE A 45 -21.58 -10.12 10.54
N PRO A 46 -21.05 -11.26 10.06
CA PRO A 46 -19.85 -11.32 9.20
C PRO A 46 -19.95 -10.44 7.95
N ILE A 47 -21.15 -10.34 7.38
CA ILE A 47 -21.44 -9.60 6.15
C ILE A 47 -21.12 -8.10 6.27
N SER A 48 -21.37 -7.49 7.45
CA SER A 48 -21.10 -6.06 7.66
C SER A 48 -19.61 -5.75 7.78
N ARG A 49 -18.78 -6.75 8.15
CA ARG A 49 -17.32 -6.60 8.24
C ARG A 49 -16.68 -6.62 6.86
N ASP A 50 -17.10 -7.56 6.01
CA ASP A 50 -16.60 -7.65 4.62
C ASP A 50 -16.98 -6.39 3.83
N GLU A 51 -18.20 -5.88 4.03
CA GLU A 51 -18.65 -4.62 3.42
C GLU A 51 -17.87 -3.42 3.95
N LEU A 52 -17.57 -3.37 5.26
CA LEU A 52 -16.75 -2.32 5.85
C LEU A 52 -15.31 -2.34 5.28
N GLU A 53 -14.72 -3.51 5.12
CA GLU A 53 -13.37 -3.64 4.56
C GLU A 53 -13.32 -3.23 3.08
N TRP A 54 -14.30 -3.67 2.30
CA TRP A 54 -14.44 -3.28 0.90
C TRP A 54 -14.62 -1.76 0.76
N THR A 55 -15.58 -1.17 1.48
CA THR A 55 -15.84 0.28 1.45
C THR A 55 -14.62 1.08 1.92
N THR A 56 -13.91 0.61 2.95
CA THR A 56 -12.67 1.25 3.43
C THR A 56 -11.59 1.26 2.34
N THR A 57 -11.40 0.14 1.65
CA THR A 57 -10.37 0.01 0.61
C THR A 57 -10.71 0.84 -0.61
N GLU A 58 -11.96 0.79 -1.05
CA GLU A 58 -12.43 1.54 -2.22
C GLU A 58 -12.34 3.05 -1.96
N LEU A 59 -12.72 3.50 -0.76
CA LEU A 59 -12.60 4.91 -0.39
C LEU A 59 -11.14 5.38 -0.36
N ARG A 60 -10.19 4.57 0.12
CA ARG A 60 -8.76 4.93 0.07
C ARG A 60 -8.26 5.11 -1.36
N LYS A 61 -8.63 4.19 -2.26
CA LYS A 61 -8.26 4.26 -3.67
C LYS A 61 -8.85 5.51 -4.32
N ALA A 62 -10.13 5.76 -4.11
CA ALA A 62 -10.83 6.90 -4.69
C ALA A 62 -10.30 8.24 -4.16
N LEU A 63 -10.01 8.35 -2.86
CA LEU A 63 -9.40 9.56 -2.30
C LEU A 63 -7.99 9.80 -2.84
N ARG A 64 -7.20 8.75 -3.05
CA ARG A 64 -5.87 8.87 -3.65
C ARG A 64 -5.92 9.30 -5.12
N SER A 65 -6.90 8.81 -5.88
CA SER A 65 -7.12 9.26 -7.26
C SER A 65 -7.39 10.77 -7.30
N ILE A 66 -8.28 11.27 -6.41
CA ILE A 66 -8.55 12.71 -6.30
C ILE A 66 -7.29 13.50 -5.93
N GLU A 67 -6.44 12.99 -5.03
CA GLU A 67 -5.18 13.66 -4.69
C GLU A 67 -4.27 13.85 -5.91
N TRP A 68 -4.16 12.83 -6.77
CA TRP A 68 -3.41 12.95 -8.02
C TRP A 68 -4.01 13.97 -8.98
N ASP A 69 -5.33 13.94 -9.19
CA ASP A 69 -6.00 14.91 -10.05
C ASP A 69 -5.80 16.35 -9.54
N LEU A 70 -5.75 16.55 -8.22
CA LEU A 70 -5.48 17.84 -7.60
C LEU A 70 -4.02 18.28 -7.74
N ASP A 71 -3.06 17.36 -7.67
CA ASP A 71 -1.65 17.62 -7.94
C ASP A 71 -1.46 18.11 -9.40
N ASP A 72 -2.10 17.44 -10.37
CA ASP A 72 -2.06 17.82 -11.80
C ASP A 72 -2.72 19.19 -12.06
N LEU A 73 -3.82 19.49 -11.38
CA LEU A 73 -4.47 20.80 -11.44
C LEU A 73 -3.58 21.91 -10.86
N GLU A 74 -2.86 21.63 -9.77
CA GLU A 74 -1.91 22.57 -9.16
C GLU A 74 -0.72 22.86 -10.08
N ASP A 75 -0.16 21.83 -10.72
CA ASP A 75 0.88 21.98 -11.72
C ASP A 75 0.40 22.81 -12.92
N THR A 76 -0.84 22.58 -13.36
CA THR A 76 -1.48 23.37 -14.42
C THR A 76 -1.56 24.85 -14.04
N ILE A 77 -2.00 25.18 -12.82
CA ILE A 77 -2.02 26.55 -12.30
C ILE A 77 -0.61 27.15 -12.29
N CYS A 78 0.40 26.39 -11.84
CA CYS A 78 1.80 26.84 -11.79
C CYS A 78 2.34 27.18 -13.18
N ILE A 79 2.02 26.38 -14.20
CA ILE A 79 2.43 26.62 -15.59
C ILE A 79 1.78 27.89 -16.14
N VAL A 80 0.49 28.09 -15.87
CA VAL A 80 -0.27 29.27 -16.30
C VAL A 80 0.29 30.54 -15.68
N GLU A 81 0.58 30.51 -14.38
CA GLU A 81 1.14 31.65 -13.63
C GLU A 81 2.52 32.05 -14.15
N LYS A 82 3.36 31.08 -14.51
CA LYS A 82 4.69 31.34 -15.08
C LYS A 82 4.64 31.92 -16.50
N ASN A 83 3.51 31.82 -17.21
CA ASN A 83 3.38 32.22 -18.62
C ASN A 83 2.15 33.13 -18.89
N PRO A 84 2.04 34.28 -18.21
CA PRO A 84 0.81 35.10 -18.24
C PRO A 84 0.50 35.67 -19.64
N THR A 85 1.52 35.94 -20.45
CA THR A 85 1.38 36.48 -21.82
C THR A 85 0.76 35.47 -22.79
N LYS A 86 0.96 34.17 -22.55
CA LYS A 86 0.46 33.07 -23.40
C LYS A 86 -0.98 32.70 -23.07
N PHE A 87 -1.33 32.66 -21.78
CA PHE A 87 -2.62 32.12 -21.34
C PHE A 87 -3.68 33.19 -21.03
N LYS A 88 -3.28 34.46 -20.81
CA LYS A 88 -4.20 35.60 -20.56
C LYS A 88 -5.30 35.32 -19.51
N ILE A 89 -4.98 34.54 -18.48
CA ILE A 89 -5.89 34.23 -17.36
C ILE A 89 -5.81 35.33 -16.31
N ASP A 90 -6.95 35.74 -15.75
CA ASP A 90 -7.01 36.77 -14.72
C ASP A 90 -6.49 36.24 -13.37
N ASN A 91 -5.80 37.07 -12.60
CA ASN A 91 -5.30 36.72 -11.28
C ASN A 91 -6.43 36.32 -10.31
N LYS A 92 -7.63 36.91 -10.49
CA LYS A 92 -8.82 36.54 -9.73
C LYS A 92 -9.25 35.11 -10.02
N GLU A 93 -9.18 34.68 -11.28
CA GLU A 93 -9.52 33.32 -11.69
C GLU A 93 -8.54 32.32 -11.09
N LEU A 94 -7.23 32.59 -11.17
CA LEU A 94 -6.20 31.75 -10.52
C LEU A 94 -6.42 31.61 -9.01
N THR A 95 -6.85 32.68 -8.34
CA THR A 95 -7.17 32.66 -6.91
C THR A 95 -8.34 31.72 -6.61
N VAL A 96 -9.40 31.77 -7.42
CA VAL A 96 -10.56 30.86 -7.29
C VAL A 96 -10.15 29.41 -7.54
N GLN A 97 -9.30 29.17 -8.55
CA GLN A 97 -8.81 27.84 -8.88
C GLN A 97 -7.98 27.24 -7.73
N ARG A 98 -7.06 28.02 -7.14
CA ARG A 98 -6.30 27.59 -5.95
C ARG A 98 -7.18 27.30 -4.75
N SER A 99 -8.16 28.18 -4.50
CA SER A 99 -9.09 27.99 -3.38
C SER A 99 -9.91 26.71 -3.54
N PHE A 100 -10.30 26.34 -4.76
CA PHE A 100 -10.97 25.06 -5.03
C PHE A 100 -10.07 23.86 -4.70
N ILE A 101 -8.80 23.87 -5.13
CA ILE A 101 -7.85 22.80 -4.84
C ILE A 101 -7.64 22.67 -3.33
N GLU A 102 -7.41 23.77 -2.64
CA GLU A 102 -7.18 23.80 -1.19
C GLU A 102 -8.38 23.25 -0.40
N GLN A 103 -9.60 23.71 -0.73
CA GLN A 103 -10.83 23.21 -0.09
C GLN A 103 -11.03 21.71 -0.31
N THR A 104 -10.77 21.24 -1.53
CA THR A 104 -10.91 19.81 -1.86
C THR A 104 -9.85 18.96 -1.15
N ARG A 105 -8.60 19.43 -1.08
CA ARG A 105 -7.53 18.76 -0.34
C ARG A 105 -7.87 18.64 1.16
N GLU A 106 -8.39 19.70 1.77
CA GLU A 106 -8.76 19.67 3.18
C GLU A 106 -9.91 18.69 3.43
N GLU A 107 -10.92 18.64 2.56
CA GLU A 107 -12.01 17.66 2.68
C GLU A 107 -11.50 16.21 2.57
N VAL A 108 -10.66 15.91 1.58
CA VAL A 108 -10.03 14.59 1.42
C VAL A 108 -9.22 14.22 2.65
N LYS A 109 -8.45 15.17 3.20
CA LYS A 109 -7.66 14.98 4.41
C LYS A 109 -8.53 14.67 5.63
N ILE A 110 -9.63 15.41 5.85
CA ILE A 110 -10.58 15.15 6.94
C ILE A 110 -11.14 13.72 6.85
N MET A 111 -11.50 13.26 5.65
CA MET A 111 -11.98 11.89 5.46
C MET A 111 -10.89 10.86 5.81
N LYS A 112 -9.65 11.06 5.33
CA LYS A 112 -8.50 10.17 5.62
C LYS A 112 -8.16 10.12 7.10
N ASP A 113 -8.14 11.26 7.79
CA ASP A 113 -7.81 11.35 9.21
C ASP A 113 -8.84 10.60 10.06
N LYS A 114 -10.14 10.76 9.76
CA LYS A 114 -11.21 10.01 10.43
C LYS A 114 -11.10 8.50 10.19
N MET A 115 -10.74 8.07 8.98
CA MET A 115 -10.49 6.65 8.67
C MET A 115 -9.30 6.08 9.45
N ASN A 116 -8.26 6.88 9.69
CA ASN A 116 -7.10 6.46 10.46
C ASN A 116 -7.40 6.37 11.97
N LEU A 117 -8.15 7.33 12.52
CA LEU A 117 -8.55 7.34 13.93
C LEU A 117 -9.39 6.12 14.30
N SER A 118 -10.27 5.65 13.40
CA SER A 118 -11.06 4.43 13.62
C SER A 118 -10.20 3.20 13.87
N ARG A 119 -9.09 3.05 13.14
CA ARG A 119 -8.19 1.88 13.31
C ARG A 119 -7.49 1.87 14.66
N GLY A 120 -7.29 3.05 15.27
CA GLY A 120 -6.69 3.19 16.60
C GLY A 120 -7.62 2.76 17.73
N ARG A 121 -8.93 3.01 17.59
CA ARG A 121 -9.95 2.63 18.59
C ARG A 121 -10.11 1.11 18.72
N ASP A 122 -10.06 0.37 17.62
CA ASP A 122 -10.12 -1.11 17.66
C ASP A 122 -8.95 -1.70 18.45
N ARG A 123 -7.76 -1.08 18.33
CA ARG A 123 -6.53 -1.49 19.05
C ARG A 123 -6.58 -1.18 20.54
N ASP A 124 -7.15 -0.04 20.91
CA ASP A 124 -7.25 0.42 22.30
C ASP A 124 -8.37 -0.30 23.08
N ASN A 125 -9.43 -0.74 22.40
CA ASN A 125 -10.51 -1.51 23.01
C ASN A 125 -10.05 -2.91 23.47
N THR A 126 -9.13 -3.55 22.73
CA THR A 126 -8.49 -4.81 23.17
C THR A 126 -7.46 -4.60 24.28
N ALA A 127 -6.85 -3.41 24.38
CA ALA A 127 -5.84 -3.08 25.37
C ALA A 127 -6.41 -2.63 26.74
N ARG A 128 -7.70 -2.29 26.80
CA ARG A 128 -8.36 -1.77 28.01
C ARG A 128 -9.17 -2.79 28.80
N GLN A 129 -8.99 -4.10 28.60
CA GLN A 129 -9.48 -5.06 29.59
C GLN A 129 -8.63 -4.90 30.87
N PRO A 130 -9.20 -4.41 31.99
CA PRO A 130 -8.43 -4.18 33.19
C PRO A 130 -8.11 -5.55 33.84
N LEU A 131 -6.85 -5.97 33.75
CA LEU A 131 -6.29 -6.98 34.65
C LEU A 131 -6.32 -6.39 36.06
N LEU A 132 -7.25 -6.87 36.88
CA LEU A 132 -7.38 -6.49 38.28
C LEU A 132 -6.15 -7.02 39.05
N ASP A 133 -5.25 -6.10 39.39
CA ASP A 133 -4.12 -6.31 40.29
C ASP A 133 -4.63 -6.47 41.73
N ASN A 134 -4.73 -7.72 42.19
CA ASN A 134 -4.93 -8.07 43.59
C ASN A 134 -3.66 -8.76 44.11
N SER A 135 -2.63 -7.99 44.41
CA SER A 135 -1.47 -8.44 45.17
C SER A 135 -1.70 -8.23 46.68
N PRO A 136 -1.79 -9.27 47.54
CA PRO A 136 -1.75 -9.07 48.98
C PRO A 136 -0.29 -8.93 49.45
N ALA A 137 -0.04 -7.86 50.19
CA ALA A 137 1.20 -7.60 50.90
C ALA A 137 1.60 -8.77 51.81
N ARG A 138 2.85 -9.21 51.67
CA ARG A 138 3.51 -10.23 52.48
C ARG A 138 3.76 -9.72 53.91
N VAL A 139 3.17 -10.36 54.91
CA VAL A 139 3.57 -10.26 56.34
C VAL A 139 4.48 -11.44 56.70
N PRO A 140 5.60 -11.25 57.43
CA PRO A 140 6.45 -12.35 57.86
C PRO A 140 5.97 -12.90 59.22
N VAL A 141 5.67 -14.20 59.28
CA VAL A 141 5.41 -14.91 60.55
C VAL A 141 6.59 -15.82 60.86
N ASN A 142 7.27 -15.54 61.97
CA ASN A 142 8.22 -16.43 62.62
C ASN A 142 7.50 -17.69 63.15
N HIS A 143 8.08 -18.87 62.97
CA HIS A 143 7.71 -20.03 63.78
C HIS A 143 8.94 -20.73 64.38
N GLY A 144 8.99 -20.70 65.71
CA GLY A 144 9.87 -21.53 66.52
C GLY A 144 9.34 -22.95 66.68
N THR A 145 10.30 -23.86 66.80
CA THR A 145 10.32 -25.23 67.33
C THR A 145 9.04 -25.81 67.95
N THR A 146 8.56 -26.93 67.40
CA THR A 146 8.24 -28.15 68.18
C THR A 146 8.12 -29.38 67.27
N LYS A 147 8.59 -30.51 67.80
CA LYS A 147 8.80 -31.80 67.12
C LYS A 147 7.58 -32.71 67.26
N TYR A 148 7.41 -33.60 66.27
CA TYR A 148 6.51 -34.75 66.19
C TYR A 148 5.00 -34.48 65.98
N SER A 149 4.59 -34.46 64.70
CA SER A 149 3.28 -35.00 64.30
C SER A 149 3.43 -35.71 62.95
N LYS A 150 2.62 -36.74 62.78
CA LYS A 150 2.65 -37.77 61.73
C LYS A 150 2.69 -37.22 60.30
N LEU A 151 3.31 -38.00 59.42
CA LEU A 151 3.17 -37.95 57.97
C LEU A 151 1.70 -38.16 57.57
N GLU A 152 0.94 -37.08 57.46
CA GLU A 152 -0.36 -37.08 56.79
C GLU A 152 -0.69 -35.65 56.33
N ASN A 153 0.08 -35.16 55.36
CA ASN A 153 -0.28 -34.02 54.51
C ASN A 153 0.70 -33.88 53.34
N GLU A 154 0.79 -34.92 52.51
CA GLU A 154 1.45 -34.83 51.19
C GLU A 154 0.46 -34.36 50.09
N ILE A 155 -0.68 -33.79 50.49
CA ILE A 155 -1.72 -33.27 49.60
C ILE A 155 -1.54 -31.77 49.31
N ASP A 156 -0.78 -31.06 50.14
CA ASP A 156 -0.59 -29.60 50.02
C ASP A 156 0.90 -29.25 50.01
N SER A 157 1.67 -29.92 49.14
CA SER A 157 3.05 -29.54 48.89
C SER A 157 3.06 -28.27 48.02
N PRO A 158 3.64 -27.15 48.47
CA PRO A 158 3.78 -25.93 47.68
C PRO A 158 4.46 -26.20 46.32
N ASN A 159 5.25 -27.27 46.23
CA ASN A 159 5.89 -27.73 45.00
C ASN A 159 4.88 -28.20 43.93
N ARG A 160 3.71 -28.74 44.30
CA ARG A 160 2.73 -29.25 43.32
C ARG A 160 1.87 -28.14 42.75
N GLN A 161 1.51 -27.14 43.56
CA GLN A 161 0.87 -25.90 43.12
C GLN A 161 1.82 -25.12 42.20
N PHE A 162 3.09 -25.00 42.59
CA PHE A 162 4.11 -24.41 41.72
C PHE A 162 4.27 -25.16 40.39
N LEU A 163 4.23 -26.51 40.41
CA LEU A 163 4.33 -27.32 39.19
C LEU A 163 3.10 -27.16 38.29
N SER A 164 1.89 -27.09 38.88
CA SER A 164 0.65 -26.87 38.11
C SER A 164 0.61 -25.46 37.53
N ASP A 165 1.03 -24.46 38.29
CA ASP A 165 1.06 -23.06 37.83
C ASP A 165 2.10 -22.87 36.72
N THR A 166 3.27 -23.53 36.84
CA THR A 166 4.30 -23.54 35.80
C THR A 166 3.83 -24.25 34.53
N LEU A 167 3.13 -25.37 34.66
CA LEU A 167 2.55 -26.10 33.52
C LEU A 167 1.45 -25.28 32.84
N GLN A 168 0.60 -24.63 33.62
CA GLN A 168 -0.45 -23.76 33.09
C GLN A 168 0.15 -22.55 32.36
N GLN A 169 1.17 -21.92 32.95
CA GLN A 169 1.89 -20.82 32.31
C GLN A 169 2.59 -21.24 31.02
N GLN A 170 3.19 -22.44 30.96
CA GLN A 170 3.73 -22.98 29.72
C GLN A 170 2.65 -23.27 28.67
N ASN A 171 1.49 -23.79 29.08
CA ASN A 171 0.40 -24.06 28.16
C ASN A 171 -0.20 -22.77 27.58
N ASP A 172 -0.30 -21.72 28.39
CA ASP A 172 -0.71 -20.38 27.95
C ASP A 172 0.33 -19.77 27.00
N MET A 173 1.61 -19.98 27.26
CA MET A 173 2.70 -19.54 26.37
C MET A 173 2.65 -20.26 25.01
N ILE A 174 2.44 -21.58 24.99
CA ILE A 174 2.32 -22.36 23.76
C ILE A 174 1.11 -21.88 22.95
N ARG A 175 -0.02 -21.66 23.60
CA ARG A 175 -1.23 -21.17 22.94
C ARG A 175 -1.07 -19.76 22.36
N GLN A 176 -0.36 -18.87 23.07
CA GLN A 176 -0.01 -17.54 22.53
C GLN A 176 0.92 -17.64 21.31
N GLN A 177 1.85 -18.60 21.30
CA GLN A 177 2.73 -18.83 20.15
C GLN A 177 1.95 -19.38 18.94
N ASP A 178 0.99 -20.29 19.15
CA ASP A 178 0.13 -20.81 18.08
C ASP A 178 -0.72 -19.69 17.45
N GLU A 179 -1.30 -18.80 18.25
CA GLU A 179 -2.02 -17.63 17.75
C GLU A 179 -1.11 -16.68 16.94
N GLN A 180 0.17 -16.56 17.32
CA GLN A 180 1.16 -15.83 16.53
C GLN A 180 1.51 -16.53 15.21
N LEU A 181 1.59 -17.86 15.20
CA LEU A 181 1.84 -18.64 13.99
C LEU A 181 0.67 -18.54 13.00
N ASP A 182 -0.57 -18.51 13.49
CA ASP A 182 -1.76 -18.31 12.64
C ASP A 182 -1.76 -16.91 11.99
N MET A 183 -1.44 -15.85 12.75
CA MET A 183 -1.28 -14.50 12.20
C MET A 183 -0.14 -14.41 11.17
N ILE A 184 0.97 -15.14 11.40
CA ILE A 184 2.06 -15.26 10.42
C ILE A 184 1.58 -16.03 9.19
N GLY A 185 0.75 -17.06 9.35
CA GLY A 185 0.14 -17.83 8.25
C GLY A 185 -0.72 -16.96 7.35
N GLU A 186 -1.54 -16.07 7.92
CA GLU A 186 -2.32 -15.09 7.17
C GLU A 186 -1.43 -14.08 6.42
N SER A 187 -0.36 -13.62 7.07
CA SER A 187 0.64 -12.73 6.46
C SER A 187 1.38 -13.42 5.29
N ILE A 188 1.63 -14.73 5.38
CA ILE A 188 2.20 -15.53 4.28
C ILE A 188 1.18 -15.69 3.14
N GLY A 189 -0.10 -15.89 3.45
CA GLY A 189 -1.18 -15.97 2.45
C GLY A 189 -1.33 -14.68 1.64
N THR A 190 -1.27 -13.53 2.31
CA THR A 190 -1.28 -12.22 1.66
C THR A 190 -0.02 -11.99 0.83
N LEU A 191 1.17 -12.31 1.35
CA LEU A 191 2.44 -12.22 0.61
C LEU A 191 2.42 -13.10 -0.65
N LYS A 192 1.87 -14.32 -0.57
CA LYS A 192 1.69 -15.21 -1.73
C LYS A 192 0.79 -14.59 -2.80
N THR A 193 -0.29 -13.93 -2.38
CA THR A 193 -1.21 -13.24 -3.30
C THR A 193 -0.53 -12.06 -3.99
N VAL A 194 0.20 -11.23 -3.23
CA VAL A 194 0.98 -10.11 -3.78
C VAL A 194 2.09 -10.61 -4.71
N SER A 195 2.80 -11.67 -4.35
CA SER A 195 3.85 -12.28 -5.19
C SER A 195 3.28 -12.78 -6.51
N ARG A 196 2.09 -13.39 -6.50
CA ARG A 196 1.41 -13.82 -7.73
C ARG A 196 1.02 -12.63 -8.61
N GLN A 197 0.50 -11.57 -8.00
CA GLN A 197 0.16 -10.34 -8.73
C GLN A 197 1.40 -9.68 -9.36
N ILE A 198 2.52 -9.61 -8.62
CA ILE A 198 3.80 -9.10 -9.16
C ILE A 198 4.27 -9.96 -10.33
N ASN A 199 4.16 -11.29 -10.24
CA ASN A 199 4.58 -12.17 -11.33
C ASN A 199 3.73 -11.95 -12.60
N THR A 200 2.41 -11.80 -12.45
CA THR A 200 1.53 -11.49 -13.58
C THR A 200 1.81 -10.11 -14.19
N GLU A 201 2.05 -9.09 -13.38
CA GLU A 201 2.45 -7.76 -13.85
C GLU A 201 3.80 -7.79 -14.59
N LEU A 202 4.77 -8.58 -14.12
CA LEU A 202 6.05 -8.77 -14.79
C LEU A 202 5.88 -9.48 -16.15
N ASP A 203 5.00 -10.47 -16.23
CA ASP A 203 4.68 -11.15 -17.49
C ASP A 203 3.99 -10.19 -18.48
N GLU A 204 3.07 -9.35 -18.01
CA GLU A 204 2.44 -8.29 -18.82
C GLU A 204 3.46 -7.25 -19.30
N GLN A 205 4.36 -6.81 -18.42
CA GLN A 205 5.45 -5.90 -18.79
C GLN A 205 6.43 -6.52 -19.80
N ALA A 206 6.70 -7.82 -19.73
CA ALA A 206 7.52 -8.51 -20.73
C ALA A 206 6.87 -8.46 -22.12
N VAL A 207 5.54 -8.60 -22.19
CA VAL A 207 4.78 -8.45 -23.45
C VAL A 207 4.81 -7.00 -23.94
N MET A 208 4.59 -6.02 -23.05
CA MET A 208 4.65 -4.59 -23.42
C MET A 208 6.04 -4.16 -23.91
N LEU A 209 7.12 -4.73 -23.35
CA LEU A 209 8.49 -4.45 -23.80
C LEU A 209 8.79 -5.04 -25.18
N ASP A 210 8.25 -6.22 -25.50
CA ASP A 210 8.33 -6.79 -26.84
C ASP A 210 7.58 -5.93 -27.87
N GLU A 211 6.37 -5.47 -27.51
CA GLU A 211 5.60 -4.53 -28.34
C GLU A 211 6.33 -3.20 -28.54
N PHE A 212 6.92 -2.63 -27.49
CA PHE A 212 7.75 -1.43 -27.60
C PHE A 212 8.99 -1.66 -28.47
N GLY A 213 9.62 -2.82 -28.38
CA GLY A 213 10.72 -3.23 -29.27
C GLY A 213 10.30 -3.23 -30.75
N ASN A 214 9.12 -3.80 -31.03
CA ASN A 214 8.55 -3.82 -32.38
C ASN A 214 8.22 -2.39 -32.88
N GLU A 215 7.66 -1.54 -32.03
CA GLU A 215 7.42 -0.12 -32.37
C GLU A 215 8.71 0.66 -32.65
N LEU A 216 9.78 0.37 -31.90
CA LEU A 216 11.10 0.95 -32.10
C LEU A 216 11.68 0.53 -33.45
N GLU A 217 11.59 -0.75 -33.83
CA GLU A 217 12.05 -1.25 -35.13
C GLU A 217 11.27 -0.62 -36.30
N VAL A 218 9.95 -0.45 -36.15
CA VAL A 218 9.12 0.27 -37.12
C VAL A 218 9.52 1.75 -37.21
N THR A 219 9.82 2.38 -36.07
CA THR A 219 10.27 3.77 -36.01
C THR A 219 11.64 3.94 -36.66
N ASP A 220 12.58 3.02 -36.44
CA ASP A 220 13.90 3.00 -37.06
C ASP A 220 13.77 2.86 -38.59
N SER A 221 12.94 1.93 -39.07
CA SER A 221 12.64 1.76 -40.49
C SER A 221 12.04 3.02 -41.13
N LYS A 222 11.14 3.71 -40.42
CA LYS A 222 10.55 4.99 -40.89
C LYS A 222 11.58 6.11 -40.88
N LEU A 223 12.45 6.17 -39.87
CA LEU A 223 13.51 7.15 -39.76
C LEU A 223 14.52 6.95 -40.91
N ASP A 224 14.97 5.73 -41.18
CA ASP A 224 15.85 5.39 -42.29
C ASP A 224 15.21 5.75 -43.65
N ALA A 225 13.92 5.43 -43.84
CA ALA A 225 13.19 5.84 -45.04
C ALA A 225 13.11 7.37 -45.20
N THR A 226 12.92 8.09 -44.09
CA THR A 226 12.90 9.56 -44.08
C THR A 226 14.28 10.13 -44.37
N MET A 227 15.33 9.52 -43.82
CA MET A 227 16.72 9.91 -44.03
C MET A 227 17.16 9.69 -45.49
N LYS A 228 16.78 8.55 -46.08
CA LYS A 228 16.94 8.27 -47.52
C LYS A 228 16.23 9.29 -48.40
N LYS A 229 15.00 9.70 -48.03
CA LYS A 229 14.26 10.75 -48.73
C LYS A 229 14.94 12.12 -48.59
N MET A 230 15.41 12.47 -47.40
CA MET A 230 16.16 13.71 -47.17
C MET A 230 17.44 13.75 -48.01
N ALA A 231 18.22 12.66 -48.05
CA ALA A 231 19.42 12.58 -48.89
C ALA A 231 19.10 12.78 -50.38
N LYS A 232 17.98 12.21 -50.87
CA LYS A 232 17.52 12.39 -52.25
C LYS A 232 17.09 13.82 -52.55
N VAL A 233 16.35 14.47 -51.64
CA VAL A 233 15.92 15.88 -51.80
C VAL A 233 17.10 16.84 -51.73
N LEU A 234 18.08 16.56 -50.86
CA LEU A 234 19.31 17.32 -50.74
C LEU A 234 20.25 17.13 -51.94
N HIS A 235 19.85 16.37 -52.97
CA HIS A 235 20.70 16.03 -54.11
C HIS A 235 22.10 15.59 -53.65
N MET A 236 22.16 14.76 -52.59
CA MET A 236 23.37 14.01 -52.27
C MET A 236 23.60 13.06 -53.45
N SER A 237 24.35 13.59 -54.42
CA SER A 237 24.52 13.08 -55.77
C SER A 237 24.79 11.58 -55.74
N ASN A 238 24.05 10.86 -56.59
CA ASN A 238 24.14 9.50 -57.15
C ASN A 238 25.48 8.72 -57.09
N GLY A 239 26.26 8.86 -56.04
CA GLY A 239 27.58 8.28 -55.84
C GLY A 239 27.74 7.95 -54.36
N ASN A 240 27.68 6.66 -54.07
CA ASN A 240 28.10 6.05 -52.81
C ASN A 240 27.12 6.03 -51.62
N TYR A 241 25.91 5.50 -51.83
CA TYR A 241 25.07 4.96 -50.74
C TYR A 241 25.80 3.88 -49.91
N ASN A 242 26.83 3.22 -50.48
CA ASN A 242 27.66 2.23 -49.79
C ASN A 242 28.58 2.84 -48.70
N ASN A 243 28.76 4.17 -48.68
CA ASN A 243 29.55 4.87 -47.66
C ASN A 243 28.67 5.62 -46.63
N TYR A 244 27.36 5.48 -46.70
CA TYR A 244 26.49 5.95 -45.64
C TYR A 244 26.65 5.02 -44.44
N ILE A 245 27.57 5.35 -43.55
CA ILE A 245 27.62 4.79 -42.20
C ILE A 245 26.57 5.58 -41.42
N PRO A 246 25.44 4.97 -41.02
CA PRO A 246 24.51 5.63 -40.11
C PRO A 246 25.32 6.13 -38.92
N ALA A 247 25.06 7.36 -38.45
CA ALA A 247 25.61 7.76 -37.16
C ALA A 247 25.28 6.63 -36.18
N PRO A 248 26.26 6.11 -35.40
CA PRO A 248 25.97 5.05 -34.47
C PRO A 248 24.90 5.60 -33.52
N THR A 249 23.65 5.21 -33.77
CA THR A 249 22.61 5.29 -32.78
C THR A 249 23.11 4.33 -31.74
N THR A 250 23.67 4.88 -30.67
CA THR A 250 23.94 4.17 -29.43
C THR A 250 22.60 3.68 -28.89
N ALA A 251 22.07 2.65 -29.53
CA ALA A 251 20.97 1.81 -29.12
C ALA A 251 21.39 0.33 -29.16
N THR A 252 22.67 0.06 -29.43
CA THR A 252 23.37 -1.10 -28.84
C THR A 252 23.98 -0.65 -27.51
N SER A 253 23.15 -0.26 -26.56
CA SER A 253 23.41 -0.75 -25.21
C SER A 253 23.10 -2.24 -25.26
N SER A 254 24.11 -3.03 -25.64
CA SER A 254 24.19 -4.42 -25.23
C SER A 254 23.79 -4.46 -23.75
N VAL A 255 22.65 -5.06 -23.46
CA VAL A 255 22.17 -5.37 -22.11
C VAL A 255 23.23 -6.20 -21.33
N SER A 256 24.26 -6.69 -22.03
CA SER A 256 25.46 -7.36 -21.53
C SER A 256 26.33 -6.55 -20.58
N ASP A 257 26.36 -5.21 -20.65
CA ASP A 257 27.31 -4.39 -19.87
C ASP A 257 26.69 -3.60 -18.71
N LEU A 258 25.38 -3.71 -18.48
CA LEU A 258 24.84 -3.35 -17.18
C LEU A 258 25.03 -4.55 -16.25
N ALA A 259 26.28 -4.71 -15.80
CA ALA A 259 26.62 -5.57 -14.68
C ALA A 259 25.55 -5.37 -13.59
N SER A 260 24.80 -6.45 -13.38
CA SER A 260 23.80 -6.68 -12.35
C SER A 260 24.21 -6.01 -11.04
N LYS A 261 23.79 -4.77 -10.84
CA LYS A 261 23.71 -4.21 -9.49
C LYS A 261 22.34 -4.65 -8.99
N PRO A 262 22.24 -5.67 -8.12
CA PRO A 262 20.95 -6.11 -7.64
C PRO A 262 20.28 -4.90 -6.99
N SER A 263 19.13 -4.50 -7.54
CA SER A 263 18.23 -3.61 -6.83
C SER A 263 17.93 -4.29 -5.50
N SER A 264 17.84 -3.52 -4.40
CA SER A 264 17.62 -4.02 -3.05
C SER A 264 16.41 -4.97 -2.92
N LEU A 265 15.49 -4.91 -3.88
CA LEU A 265 14.32 -5.77 -3.99
C LEU A 265 14.59 -7.15 -4.62
N SER A 266 15.54 -7.25 -5.58
CA SER A 266 15.94 -8.52 -6.18
C SER A 266 16.70 -9.43 -5.20
N SER A 267 17.49 -8.85 -4.29
CA SER A 267 18.12 -9.59 -3.18
C SER A 267 17.09 -10.14 -2.19
N LEU A 268 15.97 -9.45 -1.96
CA LEU A 268 14.89 -9.94 -1.10
C LEU A 268 14.16 -11.12 -1.74
N SER A 269 13.89 -11.05 -3.05
CA SER A 269 13.26 -12.15 -3.79
C SER A 269 14.11 -13.43 -3.75
N ASN A 270 15.42 -13.33 -4.04
CA ASN A 270 16.32 -14.49 -4.01
C ASN A 270 16.54 -15.05 -2.59
N THR A 271 16.52 -14.20 -1.57
CA THR A 271 16.62 -14.65 -0.17
C THR A 271 15.36 -15.42 0.25
N ILE A 272 14.17 -15.00 -0.18
CA ILE A 272 12.92 -15.69 0.12
C ILE A 272 12.83 -17.03 -0.62
N THR A 273 13.25 -17.09 -1.89
CA THR A 273 13.25 -18.35 -2.65
C THR A 273 14.25 -19.38 -2.10
N ASN A 274 15.45 -18.96 -1.66
CA ASN A 274 16.45 -19.88 -1.10
C ASN A 274 16.11 -20.36 0.32
N CYS A 275 15.37 -19.59 1.13
CA CYS A 275 14.90 -20.06 2.44
C CYS A 275 13.83 -21.17 2.33
N PHE A 276 13.09 -21.26 1.23
CA PHE A 276 12.09 -22.33 1.03
C PHE A 276 12.68 -23.63 0.47
N LEU A 277 13.89 -23.60 -0.10
CA LEU A 277 14.54 -24.79 -0.68
C LEU A 277 15.46 -25.52 0.31
N CYS A 278 15.77 -24.94 1.48
CA CYS A 278 16.61 -25.58 2.51
C CYS A 278 15.83 -26.30 3.62
N SER A 279 14.49 -26.41 3.54
CA SER A 279 13.65 -27.16 4.49
C SER A 279 13.18 -28.51 3.95
N GLY A 280 13.85 -29.01 2.91
CA GLY A 280 13.58 -30.31 2.29
C GLY A 280 14.79 -31.22 2.31
N ASP A 281 15.29 -31.54 3.51
CA ASP A 281 16.01 -32.78 3.87
C ASP A 281 15.93 -32.98 5.39
#